data_AF-A0A1A8Q5K3-F1
#
_entry.id   AF-A0A1A8Q5K3-F1
#
_cell.length_a   1.000
_cell.length_b   1.000
_cell.length_c   1.000
_cell.angle_alpha   90.00
_cell.angle_beta   90.00
_cell.angle_gamma   90.00
#
_symmetry.space_group_name_H-M   'P 1'
#
loop_
_entity.id
_entity.type
_entity.pdbx_description
1 polymer ?
#
loop_
_entity_poly.entity_id
_entity_poly.type
_entity_poly.pdbx_seq_one_letter_code
_entity_poly.pdbx_strand_id
1 'polypeptide(L)'
;MKVGGGWVWRLLLLSSLTVAIAAAHEREPELDVSDDDLGLDEEELKVLMAEDGDEEEEEATVMDEEPADETDEMATDSNVTFQVMYKTPVPTGDVYFAQTFDDGSLDRWQLSKTMKEDADEEISKYDGKWAVEPLKLNKVPGDQGLVLKSRAKHHAISAMLDKPFVFKDNPLVVQYEVNFQDGIDCGGAYIKLLSDAGNLNLEQFHDRTPYSIMFGPDKCGEDYKLHFIFRHKNPLNKDVEEKHAKRTDVDLKKFYTDKQTHLYTLVLNPDNSYEMFIDQSRVSHGNLLQDVVPPVNPPKEIDDPHDSKPDDWDERAKIPDPEAVKPEDWDEDAPAKIEDPDALKPEGWLDEEPEFVSDPNADKPEDWDEEMDGEWEAPQIPNPACETAPGCGEWKRPMINNPQYKGKWKAPLVDNPNYQGVWKPRKINNPDYFEDLQPFRMTPFKAVGLELWSMTSDIYFDNFIITSHKEVADRWASDSWGLKKLVASSNEPGILAQMRLAAEERPWLWVVYTMIAFLIIGLTVLFCWPKTLGYDYSYKKMDASRTSIEEEQEEEEEEEEEEGALLNSSACLF
;
A
#
# COMPACT_ATOMS: atom_id res chain seq x y z
N MET A 1 6.44 58.69 -31.58
CA MET A 1 7.05 57.51 -30.93
C MET A 1 5.93 56.70 -30.30
N LYS A 2 5.62 55.53 -30.84
CA LYS A 2 4.60 54.60 -30.31
C LYS A 2 5.26 53.23 -30.24
N VAL A 3 5.49 52.75 -29.03
CA VAL A 3 6.03 51.41 -28.74
C VAL A 3 4.84 50.55 -28.33
N GLY A 4 4.61 49.45 -29.04
CA GLY A 4 3.45 48.56 -28.87
C GLY A 4 3.63 47.58 -27.70
N GLY A 5 2.63 47.52 -26.82
CA GLY A 5 2.63 46.75 -25.57
C GLY A 5 2.43 45.23 -25.69
N GLY A 6 2.82 44.60 -26.79
CA GLY A 6 2.61 43.16 -27.01
C GLY A 6 3.70 42.23 -26.44
N TRP A 7 4.85 42.78 -26.02
CA TRP A 7 6.02 41.97 -25.64
C TRP A 7 6.16 41.74 -24.13
N VAL A 8 5.62 42.65 -23.31
CA VAL A 8 5.80 42.62 -21.85
C VAL A 8 4.96 41.50 -21.19
N TRP A 9 3.81 41.14 -21.77
CA TRP A 9 2.96 40.07 -21.25
C TRP A 9 3.46 38.66 -21.55
N ARG A 10 4.27 38.46 -22.61
CA ARG A 10 4.86 37.15 -22.91
C ARG A 10 6.03 36.80 -21.98
N LEU A 11 6.79 37.81 -21.53
CA LEU A 11 7.90 37.63 -20.59
C LEU A 11 7.44 37.40 -19.14
N LEU A 12 6.33 38.02 -18.71
CA LEU A 12 5.79 37.84 -17.36
C LEU A 12 5.17 36.44 -17.13
N LEU A 13 4.58 35.83 -18.16
CA LEU A 13 4.02 34.47 -18.07
C LEU A 13 5.10 33.37 -18.06
N LEU A 14 6.22 33.58 -18.76
CA LEU A 14 7.36 32.65 -18.76
C LEU A 14 8.16 32.69 -17.45
N SER A 15 8.27 33.86 -16.80
CA SER A 15 8.93 34.01 -15.50
C SER A 15 8.14 33.41 -14.34
N SER A 16 6.82 33.29 -14.46
CA SER A 16 5.95 32.72 -13.42
C SER A 16 5.99 31.19 -13.40
N LEU A 17 6.27 30.55 -14.54
CA LEU A 17 6.27 29.09 -14.67
C LEU A 17 7.58 28.47 -14.16
N THR A 18 8.70 29.17 -14.29
CA THR A 18 10.01 28.71 -13.82
C THR A 18 10.18 28.76 -12.31
N VAL A 19 9.48 29.68 -11.62
CA VAL A 19 9.55 29.80 -10.15
C VAL A 19 8.68 28.73 -9.45
N ALA A 20 7.61 28.26 -10.09
CA ALA A 20 6.77 27.19 -9.54
C ALA A 20 7.42 25.80 -9.63
N ILE A 21 8.26 25.56 -10.65
CA ILE A 21 8.97 24.29 -10.81
C ILE A 21 10.20 24.20 -9.89
N ALA A 22 10.89 25.33 -9.64
CA ALA A 22 12.02 25.37 -8.71
C ALA A 22 11.62 25.18 -7.23
N ALA A 23 10.39 25.53 -6.84
CA ALA A 23 9.90 25.36 -5.47
C ALA A 23 9.40 23.92 -5.16
N ALA A 24 9.27 23.06 -6.17
CA ALA A 24 8.77 21.69 -6.02
C ALA A 24 9.88 20.62 -6.06
N HIS A 25 11.16 21.01 -6.14
CA HIS A 25 12.27 20.07 -6.25
C HIS A 25 13.41 20.39 -5.27
N GLU A 26 13.15 20.21 -3.98
CA GLU A 26 14.21 20.01 -2.98
C GLU A 26 13.81 18.91 -2.00
N ARG A 27 14.20 17.67 -2.33
CA ARG A 27 14.77 16.62 -1.45
C ARG A 27 14.53 15.26 -2.10
N GLU A 28 15.59 14.65 -2.62
CA GLU A 28 16.12 13.37 -2.16
C GLU A 28 17.44 13.01 -2.89
N PRO A 29 18.29 12.14 -2.32
CA PRO A 29 19.74 12.18 -2.49
C PRO A 29 20.26 11.37 -3.68
N GLU A 30 21.44 11.78 -4.15
CA GLU A 30 22.26 11.13 -5.17
C GLU A 30 22.58 9.68 -4.82
N LEU A 31 22.40 8.78 -5.79
CA LEU A 31 23.03 7.45 -5.79
C LEU A 31 23.46 7.07 -7.21
N ASP A 32 24.77 6.91 -7.32
CA ASP A 32 25.62 6.63 -8.47
C ASP A 32 25.34 5.23 -9.03
N VAL A 33 25.02 5.11 -10.32
CA VAL A 33 24.97 3.82 -11.03
C VAL A 33 25.70 3.96 -12.36
N SER A 34 26.81 3.24 -12.44
CA SER A 34 27.64 2.99 -13.61
C SER A 34 26.89 2.15 -14.65
N ASP A 35 26.95 2.60 -15.90
CA ASP A 35 26.62 1.82 -17.10
C ASP A 35 27.56 0.62 -17.24
N ASP A 36 27.00 -0.58 -17.40
CA ASP A 36 27.65 -1.70 -18.08
C ASP A 36 26.62 -2.35 -19.04
N ASP A 37 26.74 -1.89 -20.28
CA ASP A 37 26.62 -2.58 -21.57
C ASP A 37 26.34 -4.09 -21.53
N LEU A 38 25.23 -4.53 -22.15
CA LEU A 38 25.18 -5.72 -23.01
C LEU A 38 23.99 -5.61 -23.99
N GLY A 39 24.27 -5.11 -25.19
CA GLY A 39 23.41 -5.24 -26.36
C GLY A 39 23.46 -6.64 -26.98
N LEU A 40 22.31 -7.13 -27.41
CA LEU A 40 22.15 -8.27 -28.32
C LEU A 40 21.11 -7.91 -29.40
N ASP A 41 21.16 -8.64 -30.50
CA ASP A 41 21.34 -8.19 -31.89
C ASP A 41 20.14 -8.54 -32.80
N GLU A 42 19.90 -7.70 -33.81
CA GLU A 42 18.74 -7.79 -34.75
C GLU A 42 18.75 -9.01 -35.69
N GLU A 43 19.74 -9.92 -35.61
CA GLU A 43 19.81 -11.11 -36.47
C GLU A 43 19.14 -12.36 -35.87
N GLU A 44 18.87 -12.45 -34.56
CA GLU A 44 18.12 -13.59 -33.99
C GLU A 44 16.60 -13.49 -34.21
N LEU A 45 16.06 -12.30 -34.46
CA LEU A 45 14.63 -12.10 -34.69
C LEU A 45 14.19 -12.51 -36.11
N LYS A 46 15.13 -12.71 -37.04
CA LYS A 46 14.85 -12.99 -38.45
C LYS A 46 14.76 -14.47 -38.80
N VAL A 47 15.10 -15.36 -37.87
CA VAL A 47 15.08 -16.83 -38.08
C VAL A 47 13.72 -17.46 -37.70
N LEU A 48 12.82 -16.74 -37.02
CA LEU A 48 11.54 -17.30 -36.56
C LEU A 48 10.34 -17.08 -37.50
N MET A 49 10.53 -16.47 -38.67
CA MET A 49 9.40 -16.10 -39.56
C MET A 49 9.50 -16.63 -41.00
N ALA A 50 10.36 -17.59 -41.30
CA ALA A 50 10.42 -18.21 -42.63
C ALA A 50 10.64 -19.72 -42.54
N GLU A 51 9.60 -20.47 -42.94
CA GLU A 51 9.50 -21.89 -43.36
C GLU A 51 8.14 -22.41 -42.84
N ASP A 52 7.05 -22.26 -43.60
CA ASP A 52 6.52 -23.18 -44.64
C ASP A 52 5.20 -23.79 -44.08
N GLY A 53 4.05 -23.81 -44.73
CA GLY A 53 3.77 -23.77 -46.16
C GLY A 53 3.30 -25.15 -46.64
N ASP A 54 1.98 -25.34 -46.65
CA ASP A 54 1.18 -26.14 -47.60
C ASP A 54 0.82 -27.64 -47.39
N GLU A 55 -0.49 -27.89 -47.63
CA GLU A 55 -1.21 -29.09 -48.13
C GLU A 55 -1.42 -30.29 -47.17
N GLU A 56 -2.59 -30.95 -47.03
CA GLU A 56 -3.61 -31.38 -48.02
C GLU A 56 -5.05 -31.44 -47.45
N GLU A 57 -6.02 -31.33 -48.37
CA GLU A 57 -7.47 -31.56 -48.22
C GLU A 57 -7.84 -33.07 -48.17
N GLU A 58 -8.89 -33.44 -47.44
CA GLU A 58 -9.78 -34.53 -47.87
C GLU A 58 -11.26 -34.21 -47.53
N GLU A 59 -12.09 -34.18 -48.58
CA GLU A 59 -13.56 -34.17 -48.55
C GLU A 59 -14.14 -35.54 -48.20
N ALA A 60 -15.28 -35.58 -47.50
CA ALA A 60 -16.22 -36.69 -47.58
C ALA A 60 -17.69 -36.26 -47.31
N THR A 61 -18.37 -35.93 -48.41
CA THR A 61 -19.76 -36.26 -48.81
C THR A 61 -20.91 -36.43 -47.80
N VAL A 62 -21.90 -35.57 -48.03
CA VAL A 62 -23.37 -35.57 -47.82
C VAL A 62 -24.08 -36.94 -47.84
N MET A 63 -25.03 -37.13 -46.91
CA MET A 63 -26.27 -37.90 -47.12
C MET A 63 -27.46 -37.22 -46.41
N ASP A 64 -28.50 -36.92 -47.19
CA ASP A 64 -29.80 -36.35 -46.82
C ASP A 64 -30.72 -37.34 -46.09
N GLU A 65 -31.53 -36.85 -45.14
CA GLU A 65 -32.92 -37.29 -44.90
C GLU A 65 -33.72 -36.19 -44.17
N GLU A 66 -34.72 -35.63 -44.87
CA GLU A 66 -35.78 -34.70 -44.41
C GLU A 66 -36.99 -35.46 -43.78
N PRO A 67 -38.10 -34.81 -43.34
CA PRO A 67 -38.25 -33.63 -42.49
C PRO A 67 -39.33 -33.83 -41.39
N ALA A 68 -39.41 -32.92 -40.42
CA ALA A 68 -40.69 -32.61 -39.75
C ALA A 68 -40.71 -31.16 -39.26
N ASP A 69 -41.68 -30.45 -39.80
CA ASP A 69 -42.07 -29.06 -39.65
C ASP A 69 -42.55 -28.74 -38.23
N GLU A 70 -42.11 -27.64 -37.64
CA GLU A 70 -42.97 -26.75 -36.84
C GLU A 70 -42.30 -25.37 -36.64
N THR A 71 -43.11 -24.37 -36.94
CA THR A 71 -42.90 -22.91 -36.96
C THR A 71 -42.40 -22.32 -35.65
N ASP A 72 -41.46 -21.37 -35.69
CA ASP A 72 -41.72 -20.01 -35.19
C ASP A 72 -40.59 -19.02 -35.47
N GLU A 73 -41.01 -17.77 -35.65
CA GLU A 73 -40.26 -16.57 -35.97
C GLU A 73 -39.12 -16.29 -34.96
N MET A 74 -37.92 -15.89 -35.44
CA MET A 74 -36.98 -15.20 -34.56
C MET A 74 -36.37 -13.98 -35.23
N ALA A 75 -36.79 -12.85 -34.69
CA ALA A 75 -36.28 -11.52 -34.92
C ALA A 75 -34.77 -11.45 -34.64
N THR A 76 -34.13 -10.58 -35.42
CA THR A 76 -32.79 -10.05 -35.18
C THR A 76 -32.71 -9.45 -33.78
N ASP A 77 -31.96 -10.06 -32.87
CA ASP A 77 -31.60 -9.44 -31.60
C ASP A 77 -30.08 -9.34 -31.48
N SER A 78 -29.59 -8.14 -31.81
CA SER A 78 -28.23 -7.69 -31.56
C SER A 78 -28.11 -7.25 -30.10
N ASN A 79 -27.83 -8.19 -29.21
CA ASN A 79 -27.33 -7.90 -27.87
C ASN A 79 -26.47 -9.06 -27.34
N VAL A 80 -25.28 -9.24 -27.91
CA VAL A 80 -24.30 -10.18 -27.37
C VAL A 80 -23.62 -9.50 -26.17
N THR A 81 -24.24 -9.65 -25.00
CA THR A 81 -23.51 -9.52 -23.75
C THR A 81 -22.54 -10.68 -23.67
N PHE A 82 -21.23 -10.42 -23.66
CA PHE A 82 -20.22 -11.44 -23.36
C PHE A 82 -20.41 -11.88 -21.90
N GLN A 83 -21.33 -12.81 -21.66
CA GLN A 83 -21.40 -13.53 -20.40
C GLN A 83 -20.28 -14.55 -20.42
N VAL A 84 -19.13 -14.19 -19.84
CA VAL A 84 -18.05 -15.12 -19.56
C VAL A 84 -18.63 -16.24 -18.69
N MET A 85 -18.85 -17.42 -19.25
CA MET A 85 -19.32 -18.57 -18.48
C MET A 85 -18.15 -19.08 -17.64
N TYR A 86 -18.25 -18.88 -16.33
CA TYR A 86 -17.31 -19.45 -15.37
C TYR A 86 -17.43 -20.97 -15.37
N LYS A 87 -16.28 -21.62 -15.43
CA LYS A 87 -16.16 -23.08 -15.32
C LYS A 87 -15.28 -23.35 -14.11
N THR A 88 -15.77 -24.18 -13.20
CA THR A 88 -15.00 -24.64 -12.04
C THR A 88 -13.61 -25.12 -12.50
N PRO A 89 -12.53 -24.49 -12.00
CA PRO A 89 -11.18 -24.87 -12.36
C PRO A 89 -10.92 -26.29 -11.87
N VAL A 90 -10.21 -27.09 -12.68
CA VAL A 90 -9.85 -28.47 -12.32
C VAL A 90 -8.34 -28.51 -12.11
N PRO A 91 -7.85 -28.98 -10.95
CA PRO A 91 -6.42 -28.99 -10.68
C PRO A 91 -5.72 -29.93 -11.65
N THR A 92 -4.73 -29.41 -12.38
CA THR A 92 -3.93 -30.20 -13.32
C THR A 92 -2.60 -30.56 -12.67
N GLY A 93 -2.45 -31.79 -12.16
CA GLY A 93 -1.21 -32.30 -11.57
C GLY A 93 -1.39 -32.83 -10.15
N ASP A 94 -0.27 -33.01 -9.44
CA ASP A 94 -0.27 -33.47 -8.05
C ASP A 94 -0.67 -32.33 -7.10
N VAL A 95 -1.86 -32.47 -6.52
CA VAL A 95 -2.44 -31.52 -5.58
C VAL A 95 -2.77 -32.23 -4.27
N TYR A 96 -2.48 -31.57 -3.15
CA TYR A 96 -2.73 -32.07 -1.80
C TYR A 96 -4.08 -31.59 -1.25
N PHE A 97 -4.53 -30.43 -1.73
CA PHE A 97 -5.81 -29.81 -1.39
C PHE A 97 -6.22 -28.85 -2.51
N ALA A 98 -7.50 -28.88 -2.89
CA ALA A 98 -8.12 -27.88 -3.75
C ALA A 98 -9.57 -27.64 -3.28
N GLN A 99 -10.01 -26.39 -3.22
CA GLN A 99 -11.37 -26.01 -2.86
C GLN A 99 -11.79 -24.68 -3.52
N THR A 100 -12.90 -24.71 -4.27
CA THR A 100 -13.52 -23.56 -4.97
C THR A 100 -14.92 -23.22 -4.47
N PHE A 101 -15.54 -24.06 -3.63
CA PHE A 101 -16.91 -23.86 -3.09
C PHE A 101 -18.05 -23.67 -4.12
N ASP A 102 -17.80 -23.91 -5.41
CA ASP A 102 -18.80 -23.77 -6.48
C ASP A 102 -20.01 -24.73 -6.33
N ASP A 103 -19.88 -25.78 -5.53
CA ASP A 103 -20.95 -26.71 -5.19
C ASP A 103 -21.94 -26.15 -4.16
N GLY A 104 -21.64 -24.98 -3.58
CA GLY A 104 -22.44 -24.33 -2.56
C GLY A 104 -22.44 -25.05 -1.21
N SER A 105 -21.60 -26.08 -1.05
CA SER A 105 -21.59 -26.94 0.14
C SER A 105 -20.40 -26.65 1.05
N LEU A 106 -20.59 -26.89 2.35
CA LEU A 106 -19.53 -26.85 3.36
C LEU A 106 -19.16 -28.25 3.86
N ASP A 107 -19.52 -29.31 3.13
CA ASP A 107 -19.45 -30.68 3.64
C ASP A 107 -18.01 -31.13 3.95
N ARG A 108 -17.02 -30.61 3.22
CA ARG A 108 -15.59 -30.87 3.46
C ARG A 108 -15.03 -30.14 4.69
N TRP A 109 -15.71 -29.10 5.15
CA TRP A 109 -15.26 -28.22 6.21
C TRP A 109 -16.00 -28.49 7.52
N GLN A 110 -15.24 -28.72 8.58
CA GLN A 110 -15.75 -28.91 9.93
C GLN A 110 -15.58 -27.65 10.75
N LEU A 111 -16.71 -27.20 11.32
CA LEU A 111 -16.77 -26.12 12.30
C LEU A 111 -16.25 -26.62 13.65
N SER A 112 -15.44 -25.79 14.31
CA SER A 112 -15.02 -26.08 15.67
C SER A 112 -16.18 -25.91 16.66
N LYS A 113 -16.27 -26.81 17.64
CA LYS A 113 -17.27 -26.76 18.73
C LYS A 113 -16.63 -26.38 20.07
N THR A 114 -15.35 -26.04 20.08
CA THR A 114 -14.57 -25.83 21.30
C THR A 114 -14.72 -24.40 21.85
N MET A 115 -14.27 -24.22 23.09
CA MET A 115 -14.09 -22.92 23.72
C MET A 115 -12.59 -22.64 23.88
N LYS A 116 -12.21 -21.37 23.81
CA LYS A 116 -10.88 -20.89 24.15
C LYS A 116 -10.67 -20.99 25.66
N GLU A 117 -9.63 -21.71 26.10
CA GLU A 117 -9.47 -22.09 27.51
C GLU A 117 -9.13 -20.91 28.46
N ASP A 118 -8.66 -19.76 27.94
CA ASP A 118 -8.13 -18.63 28.75
C ASP A 118 -8.94 -17.31 28.67
N ALA A 119 -10.14 -17.31 28.11
CA ALA A 119 -10.96 -16.09 27.98
C ALA A 119 -12.34 -16.25 28.62
N ASP A 120 -12.92 -15.14 29.10
CA ASP A 120 -14.26 -15.08 29.69
C ASP A 120 -15.25 -15.90 28.87
N GLU A 121 -16.08 -16.73 29.52
CA GLU A 121 -16.99 -17.72 28.90
C GLU A 121 -17.89 -17.17 27.79
N GLU A 122 -18.05 -15.84 27.70
CA GLU A 122 -18.84 -15.13 26.70
C GLU A 122 -18.03 -14.70 25.45
N ILE A 123 -16.71 -14.51 25.58
CA ILE A 123 -15.76 -14.12 24.50
C ILE A 123 -15.00 -15.34 23.97
N SER A 124 -14.89 -16.42 24.75
CA SER A 124 -14.11 -17.61 24.43
C SER A 124 -14.78 -18.60 23.48
N LYS A 125 -16.04 -18.42 23.09
CA LYS A 125 -16.69 -19.39 22.19
C LYS A 125 -16.35 -19.08 20.73
N TYR A 126 -15.95 -20.11 19.98
CA TYR A 126 -15.87 -20.05 18.52
C TYR A 126 -17.29 -20.10 17.93
N ASP A 127 -18.04 -19.01 18.08
CA ASP A 127 -19.45 -18.90 17.71
C ASP A 127 -19.69 -18.15 16.38
N GLY A 128 -18.60 -17.85 15.67
CA GLY A 128 -18.61 -17.22 14.37
C GLY A 128 -19.31 -18.04 13.29
N LYS A 129 -20.17 -17.39 12.51
CA LYS A 129 -20.93 -18.01 11.41
C LYS A 129 -20.21 -17.87 10.08
N TRP A 130 -20.22 -18.96 9.34
CA TRP A 130 -19.73 -19.06 7.96
C TRP A 130 -20.90 -19.30 7.00
N ALA A 131 -20.80 -18.76 5.79
CA ALA A 131 -21.75 -18.98 4.71
C ALA A 131 -21.01 -19.16 3.39
N VAL A 132 -21.59 -19.88 2.44
CA VAL A 132 -21.10 -19.94 1.07
C VAL A 132 -21.96 -19.02 0.22
N GLU A 133 -21.38 -17.92 -0.23
CA GLU A 133 -22.08 -16.85 -0.93
C GLU A 133 -21.22 -16.36 -2.11
N PRO A 134 -21.81 -15.83 -3.19
CA PRO A 134 -21.06 -15.12 -4.22
C PRO A 134 -20.58 -13.77 -3.70
N LEU A 135 -19.56 -13.19 -4.35
CA LEU A 135 -19.06 -11.83 -4.03
C LEU A 135 -20.17 -10.77 -4.08
N LYS A 136 -20.11 -9.74 -3.22
CA LYS A 136 -21.04 -8.59 -3.25
C LYS A 136 -20.84 -7.73 -4.50
N LEU A 137 -19.58 -7.43 -4.83
CA LEU A 137 -19.14 -6.65 -5.99
C LEU A 137 -18.43 -7.57 -6.98
N ASN A 138 -18.46 -7.25 -8.28
CA ASN A 138 -17.78 -8.04 -9.34
C ASN A 138 -18.17 -9.51 -9.35
N LYS A 139 -19.48 -9.78 -9.29
CA LYS A 139 -20.05 -11.13 -9.30
C LYS A 139 -19.69 -11.85 -10.59
N VAL A 140 -19.09 -13.02 -10.45
CA VAL A 140 -18.94 -13.98 -11.54
C VAL A 140 -20.03 -15.05 -11.35
N PRO A 141 -20.95 -15.24 -12.32
CA PRO A 141 -22.01 -16.24 -12.19
C PRO A 141 -21.43 -17.66 -12.07
N GLY A 142 -21.75 -18.36 -10.97
CA GLY A 142 -21.28 -19.73 -10.71
C GLY A 142 -20.09 -19.82 -9.76
N ASP A 143 -19.43 -18.71 -9.48
CA ASP A 143 -18.34 -18.60 -8.51
C ASP A 143 -18.91 -18.30 -7.11
N GLN A 144 -18.60 -19.16 -6.14
CA GLN A 144 -19.01 -18.98 -4.76
C GLN A 144 -17.80 -19.10 -3.85
N GLY A 145 -17.83 -18.48 -2.67
CA GLY A 145 -16.72 -18.59 -1.74
C GLY A 145 -17.20 -18.63 -0.30
N LEU A 146 -16.27 -18.98 0.57
CA LEU A 146 -16.48 -19.05 2.00
C LEU A 146 -16.45 -17.63 2.59
N VAL A 147 -17.54 -17.20 3.19
CA VAL A 147 -17.69 -15.86 3.77
C VAL A 147 -17.84 -15.93 5.27
N LEU A 148 -17.04 -15.12 5.96
CA LEU A 148 -17.12 -14.87 7.39
C LEU A 148 -18.22 -13.82 7.66
N LYS A 149 -19.33 -14.18 8.30
CA LYS A 149 -20.50 -13.27 8.43
C LYS A 149 -20.57 -12.52 9.75
N SER A 150 -19.93 -13.01 10.81
CA SER A 150 -20.16 -12.45 12.15
C SER A 150 -19.12 -11.40 12.54
N ARG A 151 -19.58 -10.31 13.14
CA ARG A 151 -18.73 -9.20 13.60
C ARG A 151 -18.24 -9.44 15.03
N ALA A 152 -16.98 -9.11 15.31
CA ALA A 152 -16.37 -9.14 16.65
C ALA A 152 -16.44 -10.52 17.32
N LYS A 153 -16.29 -11.59 16.54
CA LYS A 153 -16.39 -12.98 17.00
C LYS A 153 -15.20 -13.82 16.53
N HIS A 154 -14.90 -14.86 17.29
CA HIS A 154 -13.93 -15.88 16.91
C HIS A 154 -14.56 -16.89 15.96
N HIS A 155 -13.91 -17.12 14.84
CA HIS A 155 -14.32 -18.06 13.81
C HIS A 155 -13.28 -19.16 13.70
N ALA A 156 -13.72 -20.41 13.72
CA ALA A 156 -12.84 -21.57 13.55
C ALA A 156 -13.52 -22.60 12.62
N ILE A 157 -12.88 -22.87 11.49
CA ILE A 157 -13.31 -23.89 10.53
C ILE A 157 -12.08 -24.56 9.94
N SER A 158 -12.15 -25.86 9.68
CA SER A 158 -11.00 -26.62 9.17
C SER A 158 -11.42 -27.75 8.22
N ALA A 159 -10.52 -28.15 7.34
CA ALA A 159 -10.73 -29.20 6.36
C ALA A 159 -9.51 -30.13 6.28
N MET A 160 -9.73 -31.43 6.11
CA MET A 160 -8.65 -32.39 5.89
C MET A 160 -8.11 -32.30 4.46
N LEU A 161 -6.79 -32.49 4.32
CA LEU A 161 -6.12 -32.68 3.05
C LEU A 161 -6.46 -34.05 2.45
N ASP A 162 -6.38 -34.16 1.12
CA ASP A 162 -6.53 -35.45 0.43
C ASP A 162 -5.34 -36.37 0.71
N LYS A 163 -4.15 -35.77 0.83
CA LYS A 163 -2.89 -36.46 1.18
C LYS A 163 -2.10 -35.59 2.17
N PRO A 164 -1.47 -36.18 3.20
CA PRO A 164 -0.57 -35.45 4.08
C PRO A 164 0.62 -34.88 3.30
N PHE A 165 0.99 -33.63 3.58
CA PHE A 165 2.19 -33.02 3.02
C PHE A 165 3.38 -33.28 3.96
N VAL A 166 4.49 -33.73 3.40
CA VAL A 166 5.71 -34.04 4.16
C VAL A 166 6.88 -33.25 3.62
N PHE A 167 7.52 -32.47 4.48
CA PHE A 167 8.68 -31.65 4.14
C PHE A 167 9.94 -32.51 3.99
N LYS A 168 10.23 -32.91 2.75
CA LYS A 168 11.45 -33.64 2.39
C LYS A 168 12.21 -32.92 1.28
N ASP A 169 11.80 -33.18 0.03
CA ASP A 169 12.52 -32.76 -1.17
C ASP A 169 11.63 -31.95 -2.13
N ASN A 170 10.32 -31.92 -1.91
CA ASN A 170 9.38 -31.20 -2.76
C ASN A 170 9.11 -29.81 -2.18
N PRO A 171 9.01 -28.76 -3.02
CA PRO A 171 8.55 -27.45 -2.57
C PRO A 171 7.13 -27.53 -2.02
N LEU A 172 6.78 -26.56 -1.19
CA LEU A 172 5.41 -26.29 -0.76
C LEU A 172 4.92 -25.01 -1.44
N VAL A 173 3.80 -25.11 -2.15
CA VAL A 173 3.08 -23.97 -2.70
C VAL A 173 1.69 -23.94 -2.11
N VAL A 174 1.35 -22.81 -1.47
CA VAL A 174 0.03 -22.58 -0.87
C VAL A 174 -0.52 -21.30 -1.44
N GLN A 175 -1.73 -21.37 -1.99
CA GLN A 175 -2.36 -20.23 -2.62
C GLN A 175 -3.85 -20.19 -2.29
N TYR A 176 -4.37 -18.99 -2.05
CA TYR A 176 -5.79 -18.74 -1.84
C TYR A 176 -6.12 -17.26 -2.06
N GLU A 177 -7.40 -16.97 -2.27
CA GLU A 177 -7.92 -15.64 -2.50
C GLU A 177 -8.59 -15.08 -1.24
N VAL A 178 -8.40 -13.79 -1.01
CA VAL A 178 -9.11 -13.05 0.04
C VAL A 178 -9.67 -11.75 -0.53
N ASN A 179 -10.93 -11.45 -0.20
CA ASN A 179 -11.54 -10.16 -0.46
C ASN A 179 -12.17 -9.60 0.83
N PHE A 180 -11.75 -8.39 1.22
CA PHE A 180 -12.35 -7.63 2.30
C PHE A 180 -13.52 -6.77 1.77
N GLN A 181 -14.69 -7.36 1.60
CA GLN A 181 -15.79 -6.74 0.85
C GLN A 181 -16.26 -5.41 1.43
N ASP A 182 -16.34 -5.31 2.76
CA ASP A 182 -16.72 -4.07 3.45
C ASP A 182 -15.50 -3.23 3.88
N GLY A 183 -14.28 -3.69 3.57
CA GLY A 183 -13.04 -3.24 4.19
C GLY A 183 -12.76 -3.93 5.52
N ILE A 184 -11.53 -3.81 6.01
CA ILE A 184 -11.11 -4.40 7.28
C ILE A 184 -10.51 -3.34 8.19
N ASP A 185 -10.97 -3.26 9.44
CA ASP A 185 -10.44 -2.33 10.45
C ASP A 185 -9.42 -3.03 11.34
N CYS A 186 -9.85 -4.13 11.97
CA CYS A 186 -8.98 -5.02 12.72
C CYS A 186 -9.49 -6.47 12.62
N GLY A 187 -8.69 -7.34 12.02
CA GLY A 187 -8.96 -8.76 11.86
C GLY A 187 -7.92 -9.46 10.99
N GLY A 188 -7.91 -10.79 11.11
CA GLY A 188 -7.06 -11.66 10.31
C GLY A 188 -7.83 -12.35 9.19
N ALA A 189 -7.12 -12.69 8.11
CA ALA A 189 -7.58 -13.55 7.03
C ALA A 189 -6.47 -14.54 6.60
N TYR A 190 -5.71 -15.03 7.59
CA TYR A 190 -4.67 -16.03 7.42
C TYR A 190 -5.19 -17.46 7.57
N ILE A 191 -4.48 -18.39 6.94
CA ILE A 191 -4.68 -19.83 7.10
C ILE A 191 -3.62 -20.43 8.03
N LYS A 192 -4.00 -21.51 8.73
CA LYS A 192 -3.12 -22.36 9.54
C LYS A 192 -3.08 -23.76 8.93
N LEU A 193 -1.88 -24.26 8.64
CA LEU A 193 -1.67 -25.65 8.20
C LEU A 193 -1.44 -26.53 9.44
N LEU A 194 -2.41 -27.36 9.79
CA LEU A 194 -2.44 -28.11 11.06
C LEU A 194 -1.53 -29.34 11.02
N SER A 195 -0.65 -29.44 12.01
CA SER A 195 0.38 -30.48 12.07
C SER A 195 -0.21 -31.87 12.26
N ASP A 196 0.47 -32.88 11.71
CA ASP A 196 0.15 -34.29 11.92
C ASP A 196 0.62 -34.77 13.30
N ALA A 197 -0.09 -34.37 14.35
CA ALA A 197 0.23 -34.73 15.73
C ALA A 197 -0.39 -36.08 16.19
N GLY A 198 -0.99 -36.87 15.29
CA GLY A 198 -1.63 -38.16 15.60
C GLY A 198 -2.92 -38.09 16.43
N ASN A 199 -3.20 -36.95 17.08
CA ASN A 199 -4.40 -36.66 17.88
C ASN A 199 -5.25 -35.52 17.28
N LEU A 200 -5.08 -35.20 15.99
CA LEU A 200 -5.76 -34.08 15.36
C LEU A 200 -7.27 -34.34 15.26
N ASN A 201 -8.04 -33.59 16.05
CA ASN A 201 -9.51 -33.58 15.98
C ASN A 201 -9.98 -32.20 15.49
N LEU A 202 -10.60 -32.16 14.32
CA LEU A 202 -11.06 -30.92 13.69
C LEU A 202 -12.21 -30.26 14.45
N GLU A 203 -13.05 -31.03 15.16
CA GLU A 203 -14.12 -30.47 15.99
C GLU A 203 -13.59 -29.68 17.20
N GLN A 204 -12.33 -29.93 17.60
CA GLN A 204 -11.67 -29.29 18.73
C GLN A 204 -10.63 -28.25 18.29
N PHE A 205 -10.76 -27.71 17.08
CA PHE A 205 -9.83 -26.73 16.55
C PHE A 205 -9.89 -25.39 17.31
N HIS A 206 -8.76 -24.96 17.87
CA HIS A 206 -8.60 -23.75 18.68
C HIS A 206 -7.22 -23.11 18.46
N ASP A 207 -6.99 -21.95 19.08
CA ASP A 207 -5.78 -21.15 19.03
C ASP A 207 -4.47 -21.92 19.34
N ARG A 208 -4.46 -22.78 20.35
CA ARG A 208 -3.28 -23.59 20.74
C ARG A 208 -3.09 -24.86 19.91
N THR A 209 -3.98 -25.16 18.96
CA THR A 209 -3.87 -26.36 18.12
C THR A 209 -2.53 -26.34 17.39
N PRO A 210 -1.74 -27.44 17.42
CA PRO A 210 -0.44 -27.48 16.78
C PRO A 210 -0.58 -27.32 15.26
N TYR A 211 0.11 -26.32 14.72
CA TYR A 211 0.20 -26.04 13.30
C TYR A 211 1.67 -26.01 12.86
N SER A 212 1.93 -26.19 11.57
CA SER A 212 3.27 -26.17 11.00
C SER A 212 3.59 -24.80 10.42
N ILE A 213 2.64 -24.24 9.66
CA ILE A 213 2.77 -22.93 9.01
C ILE A 213 1.48 -22.14 9.22
N MET A 214 1.61 -20.85 9.48
CA MET A 214 0.55 -19.85 9.38
C MET A 214 0.93 -18.84 8.31
N PHE A 215 0.04 -18.61 7.35
CA PHE A 215 0.29 -17.73 6.23
C PHE A 215 -0.94 -16.90 5.88
N GLY A 216 -0.76 -15.60 5.66
CA GLY A 216 -1.83 -14.75 5.11
C GLY A 216 -1.94 -13.35 5.69
N PRO A 217 -2.85 -12.54 5.14
CA PRO A 217 -3.02 -11.15 5.54
C PRO A 217 -3.65 -11.02 6.93
N ASP A 218 -3.15 -10.06 7.70
CA ASP A 218 -3.69 -9.63 8.98
C ASP A 218 -3.55 -8.12 9.10
N LYS A 219 -4.58 -7.47 9.62
CA LYS A 219 -4.58 -6.03 9.82
C LYS A 219 -5.16 -5.73 11.18
N CYS A 220 -4.53 -4.82 11.93
CA CYS A 220 -5.20 -4.17 13.05
C CYS A 220 -4.83 -2.70 13.15
N GLY A 221 -5.80 -1.81 12.92
CA GLY A 221 -5.57 -0.37 12.90
C GLY A 221 -4.70 0.04 11.71
N GLU A 222 -3.53 0.60 11.99
CA GLU A 222 -2.55 1.00 10.96
C GLU A 222 -1.46 -0.05 10.70
N ASP A 223 -1.49 -1.17 11.41
CA ASP A 223 -0.53 -2.26 11.22
C ASP A 223 -1.04 -3.24 10.16
N TYR A 224 -0.47 -3.16 8.95
CA TYR A 224 -0.74 -4.06 7.83
C TYR A 224 0.36 -5.12 7.77
N LYS A 225 0.01 -6.39 7.94
CA LYS A 225 0.97 -7.50 7.96
C LYS A 225 0.55 -8.63 7.06
N LEU A 226 1.51 -9.19 6.35
CA LEU A 226 1.38 -10.48 5.71
C LEU A 226 2.16 -11.48 6.56
N HIS A 227 1.45 -12.30 7.35
CA HIS A 227 2.09 -13.28 8.21
C HIS A 227 2.68 -14.40 7.36
N PHE A 228 3.92 -14.76 7.68
CA PHE A 228 4.49 -16.06 7.38
C PHE A 228 5.21 -16.52 8.65
N ILE A 229 4.60 -17.49 9.33
CA ILE A 229 5.08 -18.02 10.61
C ILE A 229 5.20 -19.52 10.44
N PHE A 230 6.33 -20.09 10.83
CA PHE A 230 6.50 -21.53 10.90
C PHE A 230 6.94 -21.95 12.30
N ARG A 231 6.53 -23.15 12.69
CA ARG A 231 6.87 -23.72 13.99
C ARG A 231 8.11 -24.58 13.86
N HIS A 232 9.20 -24.13 14.46
CA HIS A 232 10.46 -24.84 14.49
C HIS A 232 10.62 -25.60 15.80
N LYS A 233 11.01 -26.87 15.71
CA LYS A 233 11.25 -27.71 16.88
C LYS A 233 12.74 -27.70 17.20
N ASN A 234 13.10 -27.18 18.37
CA ASN A 234 14.47 -27.13 18.84
C ASN A 234 15.06 -28.56 18.93
N PRO A 235 16.21 -28.84 18.28
CA PRO A 235 16.81 -30.17 18.29
C PRO A 235 17.36 -30.59 19.67
N LEU A 236 17.73 -29.64 20.54
CA LEU A 236 18.26 -29.92 21.88
C LEU A 236 17.12 -30.17 22.88
N ASN A 237 16.26 -29.16 23.07
CA ASN A 237 15.25 -29.17 24.14
C ASN A 237 13.92 -29.80 23.69
N LYS A 238 13.72 -29.99 22.38
CA LYS A 238 12.45 -30.44 21.75
C LYS A 238 11.27 -29.49 21.91
N ASP A 239 11.50 -28.31 22.48
CA ASP A 239 10.54 -27.23 22.54
C ASP A 239 10.22 -26.71 21.14
N VAL A 240 8.97 -26.28 20.95
CA VAL A 240 8.49 -25.78 19.66
C VAL A 240 8.32 -24.27 19.76
N GLU A 241 9.10 -23.54 18.98
CA GLU A 241 9.06 -22.09 18.92
C GLU A 241 8.47 -21.61 17.59
N GLU A 242 7.73 -20.51 17.65
CA GLU A 242 7.21 -19.81 16.47
C GLU A 242 8.28 -18.86 15.92
N LYS A 243 8.54 -18.96 14.62
CA LYS A 243 9.51 -18.14 13.90
C LYS A 243 8.74 -17.31 12.89
N HIS A 244 8.84 -15.98 13.00
CA HIS A 244 8.13 -15.05 12.14
C HIS A 244 9.06 -14.57 11.04
N ALA A 245 8.60 -14.54 9.80
CA ALA A 245 9.34 -13.86 8.74
C ALA A 245 9.43 -12.35 9.02
N LYS A 246 10.52 -11.73 8.58
CA LYS A 246 10.66 -10.27 8.59
C LYS A 246 9.51 -9.62 7.80
N ARG A 247 9.17 -8.39 8.19
CA ARG A 247 8.16 -7.59 7.47
C ARG A 247 8.61 -7.36 6.03
N THR A 248 7.64 -7.32 5.13
CA THR A 248 7.85 -7.03 3.72
C THR A 248 8.20 -5.56 3.52
N ASP A 249 9.06 -5.26 2.55
CA ASP A 249 9.45 -3.87 2.22
C ASP A 249 8.38 -3.11 1.42
N VAL A 250 7.40 -3.83 0.88
CA VAL A 250 6.31 -3.26 0.06
C VAL A 250 5.18 -2.70 0.94
N ASP A 251 4.63 -1.55 0.54
CA ASP A 251 3.42 -0.99 1.18
C ASP A 251 2.20 -1.87 0.90
N LEU A 252 1.73 -2.55 1.95
CA LEU A 252 0.61 -3.46 1.90
C LEU A 252 -0.75 -2.74 1.95
N LYS A 253 -0.80 -1.44 2.27
CA LYS A 253 -2.05 -0.72 2.57
C LYS A 253 -3.12 -0.83 1.46
N LYS A 254 -2.70 -0.82 0.20
CA LYS A 254 -3.60 -0.87 -0.97
C LYS A 254 -4.48 -2.13 -0.94
N PHE A 255 -3.87 -3.29 -0.72
CA PHE A 255 -4.53 -4.61 -0.79
C PHE A 255 -5.58 -4.86 0.30
N TYR A 256 -5.63 -4.00 1.33
CA TYR A 256 -6.60 -4.13 2.44
C TYR A 256 -7.70 -3.07 2.36
N THR A 257 -7.59 -2.10 1.45
CA THR A 257 -8.49 -0.93 1.39
C THR A 257 -9.27 -0.80 0.09
N ASP A 258 -8.79 -1.38 -1.01
CA ASP A 258 -9.42 -1.29 -2.33
C ASP A 258 -10.68 -2.17 -2.50
N LYS A 259 -10.99 -3.05 -1.53
CA LYS A 259 -12.14 -3.98 -1.53
C LYS A 259 -12.16 -4.93 -2.73
N GLN A 260 -11.00 -5.15 -3.35
CA GLN A 260 -10.85 -6.10 -4.45
C GLN A 260 -10.43 -7.47 -3.93
N THR A 261 -10.52 -8.47 -4.82
CA THR A 261 -10.08 -9.83 -4.51
C THR A 261 -8.60 -9.94 -4.81
N HIS A 262 -7.80 -10.23 -3.79
CA HIS A 262 -6.36 -10.44 -3.92
C HIS A 262 -5.98 -11.90 -3.76
N LEU A 263 -4.98 -12.32 -4.53
CA LEU A 263 -4.44 -13.66 -4.51
C LEU A 263 -3.17 -13.69 -3.66
N TYR A 264 -3.14 -14.52 -2.62
CA TYR A 264 -1.98 -14.69 -1.75
C TYR A 264 -1.33 -16.03 -2.04
N THR A 265 -0.03 -16.02 -2.36
CA THR A 265 0.73 -17.24 -2.66
C THR A 265 2.01 -17.29 -1.82
N LEU A 266 2.25 -18.43 -1.17
CA LEU A 266 3.49 -18.76 -0.49
C LEU A 266 4.19 -19.88 -1.24
N VAL A 267 5.45 -19.68 -1.59
CA VAL A 267 6.34 -20.70 -2.14
C VAL A 267 7.46 -20.92 -1.15
N LEU A 268 7.59 -22.15 -0.65
CA LEU A 268 8.67 -22.54 0.25
C LEU A 268 9.46 -23.68 -0.40
N ASN A 269 10.74 -23.43 -0.61
CA ASN A 269 11.63 -24.36 -1.30
C ASN A 269 12.46 -25.21 -0.32
N PRO A 270 12.90 -26.42 -0.73
CA PRO A 270 13.73 -27.29 0.09
C PRO A 270 15.12 -26.74 0.43
N ASP A 271 15.58 -25.71 -0.27
CA ASP A 271 16.84 -24.98 -0.03
C ASP A 271 16.74 -23.95 1.12
N ASN A 272 15.60 -23.94 1.83
CA ASN A 272 15.23 -22.98 2.87
C ASN A 272 14.94 -21.56 2.35
N SER A 273 14.85 -21.35 1.04
CA SER A 273 14.34 -20.10 0.48
C SER A 273 12.81 -20.07 0.54
N TYR A 274 12.26 -18.89 0.78
CA TYR A 274 10.83 -18.65 0.68
C TYR A 274 10.57 -17.41 -0.16
N GLU A 275 9.44 -17.43 -0.87
CA GLU A 275 8.93 -16.31 -1.65
C GLU A 275 7.44 -16.16 -1.37
N MET A 276 7.00 -14.92 -1.23
CA MET A 276 5.60 -14.57 -1.02
C MET A 276 5.15 -13.66 -2.15
N PHE A 277 4.02 -14.00 -2.75
CA PHE A 277 3.44 -13.25 -3.85
C PHE A 277 2.05 -12.76 -3.45
N ILE A 278 1.74 -11.53 -3.86
CA ILE A 278 0.38 -10.98 -3.88
C ILE A 278 0.06 -10.68 -5.34
N ASP A 279 -1.08 -11.16 -5.84
CA ASP A 279 -1.53 -10.92 -7.21
C ASP A 279 -0.49 -11.31 -8.26
N GLN A 280 0.17 -12.45 -8.04
CA GLN A 280 1.31 -12.97 -8.83
C GLN A 280 2.58 -12.09 -8.82
N SER A 281 2.57 -10.99 -8.08
CA SER A 281 3.70 -10.08 -7.91
C SER A 281 4.49 -10.47 -6.66
N ARG A 282 5.82 -10.63 -6.77
CA ARG A 282 6.65 -11.00 -5.62
C ARG A 282 6.78 -9.82 -4.65
N VAL A 283 6.28 -9.99 -3.42
CA VAL A 283 6.29 -8.94 -2.39
C VAL A 283 7.36 -9.16 -1.33
N SER A 284 7.81 -10.42 -1.15
CA SER A 284 8.84 -10.77 -0.19
C SER A 284 9.61 -11.98 -0.69
N HIS A 285 10.91 -11.99 -0.39
CA HIS A 285 11.78 -13.13 -0.58
C HIS A 285 12.76 -13.19 0.60
N GLY A 286 13.20 -14.38 0.96
CA GLY A 286 14.17 -14.53 2.04
C GLY A 286 14.60 -15.96 2.26
N ASN A 287 15.39 -16.16 3.30
CA ASN A 287 15.82 -17.48 3.75
C ASN A 287 15.35 -17.74 5.19
N LEU A 288 14.87 -18.95 5.46
CA LEU A 288 14.41 -19.36 6.79
C LEU A 288 15.47 -19.23 7.89
N LEU A 289 16.77 -19.22 7.54
CA LEU A 289 17.86 -19.10 8.50
C LEU A 289 18.18 -17.65 8.93
N GLN A 290 17.98 -16.69 8.02
CA GLN A 290 18.47 -15.31 8.19
C GLN A 290 17.35 -14.27 8.31
N ASP A 291 16.20 -14.54 7.67
CA ASP A 291 15.11 -13.58 7.51
C ASP A 291 13.93 -13.82 8.43
N VAL A 292 14.21 -14.45 9.56
CA VAL A 292 13.21 -14.81 10.56
C VAL A 292 13.57 -14.27 11.93
N VAL A 293 12.55 -13.89 12.68
CA VAL A 293 12.63 -13.33 14.03
C VAL A 293 11.68 -14.11 14.93
N PRO A 294 12.15 -14.71 16.03
CA PRO A 294 13.55 -14.92 16.40
C PRO A 294 14.31 -15.79 15.38
N PRO A 295 15.66 -15.74 15.33
CA PRO A 295 16.42 -16.58 14.42
C PRO A 295 16.20 -18.07 14.75
N VAL A 296 16.27 -18.94 13.73
CA VAL A 296 16.23 -20.40 13.93
C VAL A 296 17.42 -20.84 14.77
N ASN A 297 18.61 -20.44 14.36
CA ASN A 297 19.84 -20.74 15.07
C ASN A 297 20.11 -19.63 16.08
N PRO A 298 20.07 -19.93 17.40
CA PRO A 298 20.41 -18.94 18.40
C PRO A 298 21.85 -18.44 18.22
N PRO A 299 22.19 -17.22 18.69
CA PRO A 299 23.54 -16.71 18.58
C PRO A 299 24.52 -17.59 19.37
N LYS A 300 25.74 -17.74 18.83
CA LYS A 300 26.84 -18.49 19.46
C LYS A 300 27.26 -17.90 20.81
N GLU A 301 27.15 -16.57 20.91
CA GLU A 301 27.52 -15.81 22.09
C GLU A 301 26.33 -14.99 22.58
N ILE A 302 26.11 -14.98 23.89
CA ILE A 302 25.10 -14.16 24.57
C ILE A 302 25.80 -13.24 25.56
N ASP A 303 25.17 -12.12 25.87
CA ASP A 303 25.63 -11.22 26.92
C ASP A 303 25.51 -11.92 28.29
N ASP A 304 26.55 -11.83 29.11
CA ASP A 304 26.61 -12.46 30.43
C ASP A 304 25.58 -11.81 31.37
N PRO A 305 24.52 -12.52 31.79
CA PRO A 305 23.49 -11.95 32.64
C PRO A 305 24.00 -11.64 34.07
N HIS A 306 25.19 -12.14 34.44
CA HIS A 306 25.81 -11.86 35.73
C HIS A 306 26.84 -10.73 35.66
N ASP A 307 27.15 -10.22 34.47
CA ASP A 307 28.03 -9.07 34.30
C ASP A 307 27.22 -7.79 34.46
N SER A 308 27.69 -6.87 35.29
CA SER A 308 27.00 -5.62 35.57
C SER A 308 27.96 -4.45 35.39
N LYS A 309 27.41 -3.33 34.96
CA LYS A 309 28.18 -2.10 34.74
C LYS A 309 28.94 -1.73 36.03
N PRO A 310 30.28 -1.58 35.97
CA PRO A 310 31.05 -1.07 37.09
C PRO A 310 30.66 0.37 37.46
N ASP A 311 30.66 0.70 38.74
CA ASP A 311 30.32 2.05 39.23
C ASP A 311 31.32 3.13 38.77
N ASP A 312 32.55 2.74 38.46
CA ASP A 312 33.63 3.60 37.97
C ASP A 312 33.61 3.81 36.44
N TRP A 313 32.67 3.18 35.73
CA TRP A 313 32.56 3.28 34.28
C TRP A 313 31.80 4.55 33.86
N ASP A 314 32.55 5.54 33.33
CA ASP A 314 31.97 6.79 32.84
C ASP A 314 31.59 6.70 31.35
N GLU A 315 30.28 6.74 31.07
CA GLU A 315 29.71 6.73 29.72
C GLU A 315 29.43 8.14 29.20
N ARG A 316 29.66 9.17 30.01
CA ARG A 316 29.43 10.54 29.57
C ARG A 316 30.58 10.95 28.67
N ALA A 317 30.30 11.01 27.37
CA ALA A 317 31.28 11.48 26.38
C ALA A 317 31.72 12.93 26.66
N LYS A 318 30.80 13.75 27.18
CA LYS A 318 31.06 15.15 27.54
C LYS A 318 30.64 15.45 28.96
N ILE A 319 31.47 16.20 29.67
CA ILE A 319 31.21 16.70 31.01
C ILE A 319 31.26 18.24 31.02
N PRO A 320 30.53 18.90 31.93
CA PRO A 320 30.70 20.34 32.12
C PRO A 320 32.16 20.64 32.50
N ASP A 321 32.73 21.65 31.87
CA ASP A 321 34.10 22.08 32.10
C ASP A 321 34.30 22.42 33.60
N PRO A 322 35.17 21.68 34.31
CA PRO A 322 35.43 21.95 35.73
C PRO A 322 36.19 23.26 35.96
N GLU A 323 36.85 23.80 34.94
CA GLU A 323 37.58 25.09 35.02
C GLU A 323 36.69 26.28 34.69
N ALA A 324 35.52 26.06 34.07
CA ALA A 324 34.59 27.13 33.77
C ALA A 324 33.90 27.62 35.05
N VAL A 325 34.04 28.91 35.31
CA VAL A 325 33.36 29.59 36.42
C VAL A 325 32.31 30.54 35.83
N LYS A 326 31.17 30.64 36.52
CA LYS A 326 30.12 31.60 36.21
C LYS A 326 30.71 33.02 36.15
N PRO A 327 30.56 33.76 35.04
CA PRO A 327 30.99 35.15 34.95
C PRO A 327 30.24 36.05 35.94
N GLU A 328 30.93 37.07 36.47
CA GLU A 328 30.33 38.02 37.42
C GLU A 328 29.21 38.88 36.80
N ASP A 329 29.21 39.05 35.48
CA ASP A 329 28.20 39.79 34.72
C ASP A 329 26.97 38.95 34.33
N TRP A 330 26.86 37.73 34.88
CA TRP A 330 25.75 36.81 34.65
C TRP A 330 24.81 36.79 35.86
N ASP A 331 23.78 37.63 35.82
CA ASP A 331 22.71 37.63 36.81
C ASP A 331 21.69 36.53 36.50
N GLU A 332 21.54 35.56 37.41
CA GLU A 332 20.58 34.45 37.27
C GLU A 332 19.22 34.76 37.90
N ASP A 333 19.17 35.75 38.79
CA ASP A 333 17.96 36.18 39.49
C ASP A 333 17.22 37.27 38.70
N ALA A 334 17.85 37.80 37.64
CA ALA A 334 17.21 38.70 36.69
C ALA A 334 15.93 38.04 36.12
N PRO A 335 14.77 38.71 36.17
CA PRO A 335 13.55 38.17 35.58
C PRO A 335 13.65 38.22 34.06
N ALA A 336 13.06 37.22 33.38
CA ALA A 336 13.01 37.15 31.92
C ALA A 336 12.21 38.30 31.31
N LYS A 337 11.24 38.83 32.06
CA LYS A 337 10.40 39.96 31.66
C LYS A 337 10.41 41.03 32.73
N ILE A 338 10.48 42.29 32.30
CA ILE A 338 10.37 43.48 33.15
C ILE A 338 9.18 44.32 32.66
N GLU A 339 8.58 45.10 33.54
CA GLU A 339 7.56 46.07 33.14
C GLU A 339 8.17 47.11 32.20
N ASP A 340 7.44 47.46 31.14
CA ASP A 340 7.86 48.49 30.20
C ASP A 340 7.84 49.88 30.86
N PRO A 341 9.00 50.55 31.04
CA PRO A 341 9.05 51.88 31.63
C PRO A 341 8.47 52.97 30.69
N ASP A 342 8.45 52.71 29.37
CA ASP A 342 7.98 53.66 28.36
C ASP A 342 6.48 53.50 28.07
N ALA A 343 5.86 52.40 28.53
CA ALA A 343 4.43 52.21 28.41
C ALA A 343 3.66 53.19 29.30
N LEU A 344 2.88 54.05 28.68
CA LEU A 344 1.92 54.93 29.36
C LEU A 344 0.54 54.30 29.32
N LYS A 345 -0.20 54.46 30.41
CA LYS A 345 -1.58 54.01 30.52
C LYS A 345 -2.46 54.78 29.50
N PRO A 346 -3.26 54.08 28.66
CA PRO A 346 -4.15 54.74 27.71
C PRO A 346 -5.17 55.67 28.39
N GLU A 347 -5.46 56.81 27.77
CA GLU A 347 -6.53 57.72 28.22
C GLU A 347 -7.89 57.05 28.02
N GLY A 348 -8.71 56.97 29.09
CA GLY A 348 -10.04 56.34 29.07
C GLY A 348 -10.11 54.90 29.60
N TRP A 349 -9.04 54.37 30.18
CA TRP A 349 -9.03 53.08 30.87
C TRP A 349 -9.94 53.10 32.11
N LEU A 350 -10.81 52.10 32.25
CA LEU A 350 -11.78 52.01 33.35
C LEU A 350 -11.22 51.15 34.50
N ASP A 351 -10.57 51.77 35.49
CA ASP A 351 -9.95 51.02 36.61
C ASP A 351 -10.94 50.41 37.59
N GLU A 352 -12.11 51.04 37.76
CA GLU A 352 -13.12 50.65 38.75
C GLU A 352 -14.04 49.53 38.24
N GLU A 353 -14.09 49.33 36.93
CA GLU A 353 -14.90 48.29 36.30
C GLU A 353 -14.08 47.02 36.11
N PRO A 354 -14.52 45.86 36.61
CA PRO A 354 -13.80 44.60 36.40
C PRO A 354 -13.85 44.20 34.92
N GLU A 355 -12.78 43.54 34.45
CA GLU A 355 -12.67 43.04 33.08
C GLU A 355 -13.73 41.98 32.77
N PHE A 356 -14.10 41.19 33.79
CA PHE A 356 -15.14 40.18 33.71
C PHE A 356 -16.20 40.40 34.78
N VAL A 357 -17.46 40.16 34.42
CA VAL A 357 -18.61 40.17 35.31
C VAL A 357 -19.31 38.82 35.24
N SER A 358 -19.91 38.38 36.35
CA SER A 358 -20.72 37.17 36.36
C SER A 358 -21.91 37.29 35.39
N ASP A 359 -22.16 36.26 34.59
CA ASP A 359 -23.28 36.25 33.65
C ASP A 359 -24.61 36.31 34.41
N PRO A 360 -25.43 37.36 34.24
CA PRO A 360 -26.71 37.50 34.93
C PRO A 360 -27.78 36.51 34.43
N ASN A 361 -27.55 35.82 33.30
CA ASN A 361 -28.47 34.83 32.74
C ASN A 361 -28.03 33.38 32.98
N ALA A 362 -26.91 33.17 33.68
CA ALA A 362 -26.50 31.83 34.07
C ALA A 362 -27.25 31.41 35.34
N ASP A 363 -28.01 30.33 35.25
CA ASP A 363 -28.65 29.68 36.39
C ASP A 363 -27.85 28.46 36.84
N LYS A 364 -27.87 28.18 38.15
CA LYS A 364 -27.26 26.97 38.71
C LYS A 364 -27.94 25.72 38.14
N PRO A 365 -27.20 24.75 37.57
CA PRO A 365 -27.77 23.49 37.12
C PRO A 365 -28.45 22.71 38.26
N GLU A 366 -29.58 22.05 37.96
CA GLU A 366 -30.33 21.26 38.95
C GLU A 366 -29.56 20.04 39.49
N ASP A 367 -28.57 19.55 38.73
CA ASP A 367 -27.71 18.41 39.08
C ASP A 367 -26.40 18.82 39.77
N TRP A 368 -26.25 20.10 40.16
CA TRP A 368 -25.06 20.59 40.84
C TRP A 368 -25.12 20.34 42.35
N ASP A 369 -24.22 19.49 42.85
CA ASP A 369 -24.14 19.13 44.26
C ASP A 369 -23.04 19.95 44.96
N GLU A 370 -23.40 20.83 45.91
CA GLU A 370 -22.41 21.69 46.59
C GLU A 370 -21.44 20.93 47.50
N GLU A 371 -21.78 19.73 47.96
CA GLU A 371 -20.91 18.89 48.79
C GLU A 371 -19.85 18.17 47.95
N MET A 372 -20.20 17.80 46.71
CA MET A 372 -19.31 17.09 45.79
C MET A 372 -18.58 18.01 44.81
N ASP A 373 -19.26 19.04 44.29
CA ASP A 373 -18.78 19.94 43.22
C ASP A 373 -18.36 21.33 43.74
N GLY A 374 -18.68 21.67 45.00
CA GLY A 374 -18.36 22.96 45.64
C GLY A 374 -19.41 24.05 45.43
N GLU A 375 -19.15 25.26 45.94
CA GLU A 375 -20.05 26.42 45.75
C GLU A 375 -20.14 26.79 44.27
N TRP A 376 -21.36 26.87 43.75
CA TRP A 376 -21.58 27.23 42.34
C TRP A 376 -21.28 28.71 42.11
N GLU A 377 -20.35 29.00 41.20
CA GLU A 377 -20.06 30.36 40.72
C GLU A 377 -20.50 30.50 39.27
N ALA A 378 -21.21 31.59 38.96
CA ALA A 378 -21.65 31.88 37.60
C ALA A 378 -20.45 32.11 36.65
N PRO A 379 -20.53 31.64 35.38
CA PRO A 379 -19.51 31.91 34.37
C PRO A 379 -19.21 33.41 34.25
N GLN A 380 -17.92 33.74 34.13
CA GLN A 380 -17.44 35.10 33.96
C GLN A 380 -17.52 35.49 32.47
N ILE A 381 -18.27 36.55 32.14
CA ILE A 381 -18.37 37.12 30.80
C ILE A 381 -17.62 38.45 30.71
N PRO A 382 -17.05 38.83 29.55
CA PRO A 382 -16.41 40.13 29.40
C PRO A 382 -17.43 41.24 29.67
N ASN A 383 -17.06 42.21 30.50
CA ASN A 383 -17.96 43.30 30.86
C ASN A 383 -18.29 44.15 29.61
N PRO A 384 -19.57 44.33 29.25
CA PRO A 384 -19.95 45.09 28.05
C PRO A 384 -19.51 46.55 28.10
N ALA A 385 -19.27 47.12 29.28
CA ALA A 385 -18.69 48.46 29.41
C ALA A 385 -17.26 48.53 28.84
N CYS A 386 -16.53 47.41 28.90
CA CYS A 386 -15.13 47.29 28.47
C CYS A 386 -14.97 47.16 26.96
N GLU A 387 -16.02 46.79 26.23
CA GLU A 387 -16.00 46.80 24.76
C GLU A 387 -15.94 48.23 24.19
N THR A 388 -16.46 49.20 24.94
CA THR A 388 -16.50 50.61 24.52
C THR A 388 -15.29 51.43 24.98
N ALA A 389 -14.47 50.87 25.88
CA ALA A 389 -13.29 51.50 26.46
C ALA A 389 -11.98 50.84 25.96
N PRO A 390 -10.83 51.52 26.06
CA PRO A 390 -9.52 50.93 25.72
C PRO A 390 -9.12 49.72 26.59
N GLY A 391 -9.73 49.56 27.76
CA GLY A 391 -9.55 48.43 28.67
C GLY A 391 -10.18 48.69 30.03
N CYS A 392 -10.26 47.63 30.85
CA CYS A 392 -10.90 47.60 32.16
C CYS A 392 -10.06 46.88 33.20
N GLY A 393 -10.36 47.12 34.47
CA GLY A 393 -9.68 46.53 35.62
C GLY A 393 -8.38 47.25 35.96
N GLU A 394 -7.60 46.70 36.90
CA GLU A 394 -6.33 47.30 37.29
C GLU A 394 -5.33 47.26 36.12
N TRP A 395 -4.95 48.43 35.60
CA TRP A 395 -3.97 48.51 34.52
C TRP A 395 -2.60 48.00 34.98
N LYS A 396 -2.12 46.92 34.35
CA LYS A 396 -0.76 46.39 34.52
C LYS A 396 0.09 46.82 33.33
N ARG A 397 1.31 47.28 33.61
CA ARG A 397 2.26 47.62 32.54
C ARG A 397 2.55 46.38 31.69
N PRO A 398 2.62 46.52 30.36
CA PRO A 398 3.01 45.40 29.51
C PRO A 398 4.43 44.95 29.88
N MET A 399 4.62 43.64 29.91
CA MET A 399 5.89 43.03 30.27
C MET A 399 6.74 42.88 29.01
N ILE A 400 7.88 43.57 28.95
CA ILE A 400 8.88 43.45 27.86
C ILE A 400 10.00 42.49 28.25
N ASN A 401 10.66 41.91 27.26
CA ASN A 401 11.80 41.03 27.50
C ASN A 401 12.95 41.83 28.11
N ASN A 402 13.50 41.34 29.22
CA ASN A 402 14.63 41.99 29.89
C ASN A 402 15.91 41.78 29.06
N PRO A 403 16.55 42.83 28.53
CA PRO A 403 17.78 42.69 27.75
C PRO A 403 18.96 42.11 28.54
N GLN A 404 18.91 42.18 29.87
CA GLN A 404 19.95 41.66 30.76
C GLN A 404 19.71 40.20 31.18
N TYR A 405 18.57 39.61 30.83
CA TYR A 405 18.28 38.23 31.16
C TYR A 405 19.12 37.27 30.32
N LYS A 406 20.03 36.56 30.97
CA LYS A 406 20.87 35.52 30.34
C LYS A 406 20.45 34.09 30.70
N GLY A 407 19.53 33.92 31.66
CA GLY A 407 19.05 32.62 32.15
C GLY A 407 19.98 32.01 33.20
N LYS A 408 19.83 30.72 33.50
CA LYS A 408 20.75 30.01 34.40
C LYS A 408 22.05 29.68 33.66
N TRP A 409 23.19 30.00 34.26
CA TRP A 409 24.48 29.75 33.66
C TRP A 409 24.75 28.24 33.61
N LYS A 410 25.27 27.77 32.48
CA LYS A 410 25.71 26.40 32.28
C LYS A 410 27.13 26.42 31.77
N ALA A 411 28.01 25.67 32.43
CA ALA A 411 29.39 25.50 31.98
C ALA A 411 29.41 24.87 30.57
N PRO A 412 30.35 25.27 29.70
CA PRO A 412 30.56 24.63 28.41
C PRO A 412 30.89 23.15 28.60
N LEU A 413 30.47 22.31 27.65
CA LEU A 413 30.74 20.88 27.70
C LEU A 413 32.10 20.58 27.05
N VAL A 414 33.00 19.95 27.80
CA VAL A 414 34.30 19.46 27.34
C VAL A 414 34.30 17.93 27.25
N ASP A 415 35.15 17.39 26.40
CA ASP A 415 35.29 15.94 26.26
C ASP A 415 35.83 15.35 27.57
N ASN A 416 35.18 14.29 28.04
CA ASN A 416 35.51 13.66 29.30
C ASN A 416 36.77 12.79 29.15
N PRO A 417 37.88 13.10 29.84
CA PRO A 417 39.10 12.28 29.77
C PRO A 417 38.90 10.84 30.27
N ASN A 418 37.89 10.60 31.11
CA ASN A 418 37.58 9.29 31.68
C ASN A 418 36.50 8.52 30.90
N TYR A 419 36.11 9.00 29.71
CA TYR A 419 35.11 8.32 28.90
C TYR A 419 35.63 6.95 28.43
N GLN A 420 34.97 5.88 28.89
CA GLN A 420 35.36 4.50 28.58
C GLN A 420 34.53 3.88 27.45
N GLY A 421 33.59 4.64 26.87
CA GLY A 421 32.62 4.13 25.90
C GLY A 421 31.28 3.78 26.54
N VAL A 422 30.30 3.41 25.73
CA VAL A 422 29.04 2.83 26.23
C VAL A 422 29.35 1.42 26.73
N TRP A 423 29.06 1.13 27.99
CA TRP A 423 29.33 -0.17 28.59
C TRP A 423 28.46 -1.24 27.91
N LYS A 424 29.04 -2.41 27.67
CA LYS A 424 28.35 -3.60 27.17
C LYS A 424 28.77 -4.78 28.03
N PRO A 425 27.85 -5.69 28.40
CA PRO A 425 28.20 -6.90 29.13
C PRO A 425 29.22 -7.74 28.34
N ARG A 426 30.03 -8.50 29.06
CA ARG A 426 30.92 -9.49 28.45
C ARG A 426 30.11 -10.55 27.73
N LYS A 427 30.56 -10.96 26.54
CA LYS A 427 29.99 -12.08 25.81
C LYS A 427 30.47 -13.42 26.36
N ILE A 428 29.54 -14.33 26.60
CA ILE A 428 29.79 -15.72 27.00
C ILE A 428 29.21 -16.66 25.94
N ASN A 429 29.78 -17.86 25.83
CA ASN A 429 29.25 -18.89 24.94
C ASN A 429 27.84 -19.28 25.39
N ASN A 430 26.92 -19.34 24.43
CA ASN A 430 25.54 -19.68 24.68
C ASN A 430 25.40 -21.19 24.98
N PRO A 431 24.94 -21.60 26.17
CA PRO A 431 24.73 -23.01 26.51
C PRO A 431 23.62 -23.66 25.68
N ASP A 432 22.66 -22.88 25.20
CA ASP A 432 21.51 -23.33 24.39
C ASP A 432 21.80 -23.25 22.88
N TYR A 433 23.07 -23.06 22.49
CA TYR A 433 23.46 -22.98 21.09
C TYR A 433 23.25 -24.31 20.36
N PHE A 434 22.50 -24.26 19.26
CA PHE A 434 22.42 -25.35 18.28
C PHE A 434 22.52 -24.78 16.86
N GLU A 435 22.85 -25.67 15.93
CA GLU A 435 22.93 -25.36 14.51
C GLU A 435 22.04 -26.33 13.74
N ASP A 436 20.92 -25.82 13.22
CA ASP A 436 20.12 -26.49 12.22
C ASP A 436 20.37 -25.84 10.85
N LEU A 437 20.72 -26.67 9.86
CA LEU A 437 20.98 -26.25 8.49
C LEU A 437 19.78 -26.49 7.56
N GLN A 438 18.77 -27.25 8.01
CA GLN A 438 17.61 -27.63 7.20
C GLN A 438 16.28 -27.37 7.92
N PRO A 439 15.99 -26.10 8.30
CA PRO A 439 14.72 -25.72 8.91
C PRO A 439 13.49 -26.06 8.05
N PHE A 440 13.67 -26.22 6.73
CA PHE A 440 12.61 -26.70 5.83
C PHE A 440 11.98 -28.02 6.30
N ARG A 441 12.75 -28.93 6.92
CA ARG A 441 12.29 -30.24 7.39
C ARG A 441 11.48 -30.14 8.69
N MET A 442 10.41 -29.37 8.64
CA MET A 442 9.47 -29.17 9.74
C MET A 442 8.47 -30.33 9.87
N THR A 443 7.59 -30.24 10.86
CA THR A 443 6.55 -31.25 11.06
C THR A 443 5.60 -31.30 9.86
N PRO A 444 5.21 -32.49 9.37
CA PRO A 444 4.21 -32.61 8.31
C PRO A 444 2.84 -32.11 8.77
N PHE A 445 1.99 -31.73 7.82
CA PHE A 445 0.61 -31.26 8.10
C PHE A 445 -0.43 -32.08 7.34
N LYS A 446 -1.65 -32.13 7.90
CA LYS A 446 -2.76 -32.99 7.42
C LYS A 446 -4.09 -32.27 7.23
N ALA A 447 -4.22 -31.06 7.75
CA ALA A 447 -5.43 -30.26 7.59
C ALA A 447 -5.08 -28.79 7.36
N VAL A 448 -6.01 -28.05 6.77
CA VAL A 448 -6.00 -26.60 6.68
C VAL A 448 -7.10 -26.06 7.58
N GLY A 449 -6.81 -24.99 8.31
CA GLY A 449 -7.75 -24.37 9.24
C GLY A 449 -7.71 -22.85 9.13
N LEU A 450 -8.86 -22.23 9.33
CA LEU A 450 -9.05 -20.80 9.47
C LEU A 450 -9.47 -20.56 10.91
N GLU A 451 -8.59 -19.98 11.73
CA GLU A 451 -8.90 -19.55 13.09
C GLU A 451 -8.66 -18.06 13.17
N LEU A 452 -9.74 -17.30 13.12
CA LEU A 452 -9.72 -15.86 12.86
C LEU A 452 -10.55 -15.12 13.89
N TRP A 453 -10.03 -13.99 14.34
CA TRP A 453 -10.80 -12.98 15.03
C TRP A 453 -10.90 -11.76 14.12
N SER A 454 -12.12 -11.22 13.96
CA SER A 454 -12.34 -10.05 13.12
C SER A 454 -13.41 -9.14 13.70
N MET A 455 -13.12 -7.83 13.71
CA MET A 455 -14.05 -6.75 14.01
C MET A 455 -14.94 -6.38 12.83
N THR A 456 -14.65 -6.89 11.62
CA THR A 456 -15.44 -6.68 10.41
C THR A 456 -15.99 -8.01 9.89
N SER A 457 -17.19 -7.96 9.33
CA SER A 457 -17.82 -9.09 8.65
C SER A 457 -17.55 -9.05 7.15
N ASP A 458 -18.02 -10.09 6.45
CA ASP A 458 -18.00 -10.25 5.01
C ASP A 458 -16.59 -10.36 4.39
N ILE A 459 -15.66 -10.96 5.13
CA ILE A 459 -14.38 -11.41 4.57
C ILE A 459 -14.65 -12.66 3.74
N TYR A 460 -14.33 -12.59 2.45
CA TYR A 460 -14.55 -13.64 1.48
C TYR A 460 -13.24 -14.38 1.21
N PHE A 461 -13.29 -15.71 1.21
CA PHE A 461 -12.19 -16.61 0.96
C PHE A 461 -12.55 -17.57 -0.16
N ASP A 462 -11.62 -17.80 -1.09
CA ASP A 462 -11.86 -18.74 -2.17
C ASP A 462 -10.57 -19.31 -2.79
N ASN A 463 -10.72 -20.31 -3.67
CA ASN A 463 -9.67 -20.89 -4.51
C ASN A 463 -8.44 -21.36 -3.74
N PHE A 464 -8.67 -22.06 -2.64
CA PHE A 464 -7.62 -22.69 -1.86
C PHE A 464 -6.96 -23.80 -2.70
N ILE A 465 -5.65 -23.74 -2.87
CA ILE A 465 -4.86 -24.79 -3.50
C ILE A 465 -3.53 -25.00 -2.75
N ILE A 466 -3.18 -26.27 -2.54
CA ILE A 466 -1.90 -26.69 -1.96
C ILE A 466 -1.26 -27.71 -2.90
N THR A 467 -0.09 -27.38 -3.44
CA THR A 467 0.65 -28.20 -4.41
C THR A 467 2.16 -28.12 -4.16
N SER A 468 2.95 -28.89 -4.92
CA SER A 468 4.41 -28.82 -4.91
C SER A 468 5.00 -28.05 -6.08
N HIS A 469 4.18 -27.68 -7.08
CA HIS A 469 4.66 -27.04 -8.29
C HIS A 469 3.99 -25.68 -8.48
N LYS A 470 4.79 -24.62 -8.62
CA LYS A 470 4.28 -23.26 -8.82
C LYS A 470 3.45 -23.14 -10.09
N GLU A 471 3.86 -23.80 -11.17
CA GLU A 471 3.14 -23.78 -12.45
C GLU A 471 1.69 -24.26 -12.34
N VAL A 472 1.42 -25.24 -11.47
CA VAL A 472 0.06 -25.75 -11.23
C VAL A 472 -0.80 -24.71 -10.53
N ALA A 473 -0.22 -24.00 -9.54
CA ALA A 473 -0.89 -22.92 -8.83
C ALA A 473 -1.10 -21.68 -9.72
N ASP A 474 -0.14 -21.35 -10.59
CA ASP A 474 -0.24 -20.23 -11.53
C ASP A 474 -1.35 -20.46 -12.57
N ARG A 475 -1.44 -21.68 -13.14
CA ARG A 475 -2.54 -22.03 -14.07
C ARG A 475 -3.89 -21.98 -13.37
N TRP A 476 -3.98 -22.53 -12.15
CA TRP A 476 -5.17 -22.45 -11.33
C TRP A 476 -5.60 -21.01 -11.08
N ALA A 477 -4.65 -20.12 -10.74
CA ALA A 477 -4.91 -18.70 -10.56
C ALA A 477 -5.37 -18.01 -11.85
N SER A 478 -4.81 -18.36 -13.00
CA SER A 478 -5.24 -17.81 -14.30
C SER A 478 -6.67 -18.20 -14.63
N ASP A 479 -7.05 -19.46 -14.37
CA ASP A 479 -8.39 -19.98 -14.63
C ASP A 479 -9.43 -19.41 -13.65
N SER A 480 -9.05 -19.15 -12.38
CA SER A 480 -9.95 -18.63 -11.34
C SER A 480 -9.84 -17.10 -11.20
N TRP A 481 -8.84 -16.64 -10.46
CA TRP A 481 -8.61 -15.25 -10.08
C TRP A 481 -8.45 -14.34 -11.30
N GLY A 482 -7.80 -14.83 -12.36
CA GLY A 482 -7.63 -14.11 -13.62
C GLY A 482 -8.98 -13.65 -14.21
N LEU A 483 -10.00 -14.51 -14.18
CA LEU A 483 -11.35 -14.16 -14.62
C LEU A 483 -11.98 -13.10 -13.71
N LYS A 484 -11.85 -13.26 -12.38
CA LYS A 484 -12.38 -12.29 -11.41
C LYS A 484 -11.75 -10.91 -11.57
N LYS A 485 -10.43 -10.88 -11.82
CA LYS A 485 -9.68 -9.65 -12.08
C LYS A 485 -10.11 -8.97 -13.37
N LEU A 486 -10.34 -9.73 -14.44
CA LEU A 486 -10.85 -9.20 -15.71
C LEU A 486 -12.25 -8.60 -15.55
N VAL A 487 -13.13 -9.25 -14.80
CA VAL A 487 -14.46 -8.73 -14.48
C VAL A 487 -14.36 -7.48 -13.61
N ALA A 488 -13.49 -7.48 -12.59
CA ALA A 488 -13.25 -6.31 -11.76
C ALA A 488 -12.73 -5.12 -12.56
N SER A 489 -11.72 -5.31 -13.41
CA SER A 489 -11.17 -4.25 -14.26
C SER A 489 -12.16 -3.75 -15.31
N SER A 490 -13.06 -4.62 -15.80
CA SER A 490 -14.12 -4.22 -16.73
C SER A 490 -15.22 -3.40 -16.05
N ASN A 491 -15.45 -3.64 -14.76
CA ASN A 491 -16.42 -2.91 -13.94
C ASN A 491 -15.82 -1.64 -13.30
N GLU A 492 -14.50 -1.46 -13.34
CA GLU A 492 -13.89 -0.21 -12.88
C GLU A 492 -14.41 0.97 -13.73
N PRO A 493 -14.92 2.04 -13.10
CA PRO A 493 -15.44 3.17 -13.84
C PRO A 493 -14.32 3.78 -14.67
N GLY A 494 -14.46 3.76 -15.99
CA GLY A 494 -13.48 4.36 -16.89
C GLY A 494 -13.16 5.81 -16.52
N ILE A 495 -12.01 6.32 -16.96
CA ILE A 495 -11.46 7.63 -16.56
C ILE A 495 -12.51 8.77 -16.62
N LEU A 496 -13.40 8.75 -17.62
CA LEU A 496 -14.49 9.72 -17.75
C LEU A 496 -15.56 9.60 -16.65
N ALA A 497 -15.92 8.38 -16.25
CA ALA A 497 -16.85 8.14 -15.15
C ALA A 497 -16.22 8.53 -13.80
N GLN A 498 -14.93 8.26 -13.62
CA GLN A 498 -14.19 8.70 -12.43
C GLN A 498 -14.05 10.23 -12.36
N MET A 499 -13.77 10.89 -13.49
CA MET A 499 -13.78 12.35 -13.60
C MET A 499 -15.16 12.92 -13.28
N ARG A 500 -16.23 12.31 -13.78
CA ARG A 500 -17.61 12.74 -13.51
C ARG A 500 -17.98 12.60 -12.03
N LEU A 501 -17.67 11.46 -11.40
CA LEU A 501 -17.92 11.23 -9.97
C LEU A 501 -17.14 12.22 -9.10
N ALA A 502 -15.85 12.45 -9.40
CA ALA A 502 -15.05 13.46 -8.69
C ALA A 502 -15.63 14.87 -8.84
N ALA A 503 -16.18 15.21 -10.00
CA ALA A 503 -16.80 16.51 -10.24
C ALA A 503 -18.21 16.66 -9.64
N GLU A 504 -18.90 15.55 -9.32
CA GLU A 504 -20.13 15.55 -8.53
C GLU A 504 -19.84 15.81 -7.03
N GLU A 505 -18.75 15.26 -6.49
CA GLU A 505 -18.29 15.59 -5.12
C GLU A 505 -17.73 17.01 -5.00
N ARG A 506 -17.05 17.49 -6.05
CA ARG A 506 -16.39 18.80 -6.07
C ARG A 506 -16.77 19.57 -7.34
N PRO A 507 -17.85 20.38 -7.31
CA PRO A 507 -18.39 21.05 -8.49
C PRO A 507 -17.40 21.97 -9.24
N TRP A 508 -16.38 22.49 -8.56
CA TRP A 508 -15.34 23.33 -9.17
C TRP A 508 -14.44 22.56 -10.16
N LEU A 509 -14.36 21.23 -10.06
CA LEU A 509 -13.59 20.41 -10.99
C LEU A 509 -14.15 20.46 -12.43
N TRP A 510 -15.46 20.70 -12.61
CA TRP A 510 -16.03 20.94 -13.95
C TRP A 510 -15.42 22.16 -14.64
N VAL A 511 -15.11 23.21 -13.88
CA VAL A 511 -14.44 24.41 -14.42
C VAL A 511 -13.01 24.09 -14.83
N VAL A 512 -12.31 23.26 -14.07
CA VAL A 512 -10.95 22.82 -14.40
C VAL A 512 -10.95 21.92 -15.63
N TYR A 513 -11.86 20.95 -15.72
CA TYR A 513 -11.95 20.05 -16.88
C TYR A 513 -12.32 20.80 -18.16
N THR A 514 -13.24 21.75 -18.09
CA THR A 514 -13.59 22.59 -19.24
C THR A 514 -12.41 23.46 -19.67
N MET A 515 -11.65 24.04 -18.73
CA MET A 515 -10.44 24.80 -19.04
C MET A 515 -9.36 23.94 -19.73
N ILE A 516 -9.13 22.72 -19.25
CA ILE A 516 -8.18 21.78 -19.86
C ILE A 516 -8.66 21.38 -21.26
N ALA A 517 -9.94 21.08 -21.44
CA ALA A 517 -10.51 20.76 -22.74
C ALA A 517 -10.35 21.93 -23.73
N PHE A 518 -10.63 23.17 -23.31
CA PHE A 518 -10.40 24.36 -24.14
C PHE A 518 -8.94 24.58 -24.47
N LEU A 519 -8.01 24.24 -23.58
CA LEU A 519 -6.58 24.33 -23.83
C LEU A 519 -6.13 23.30 -24.86
N ILE A 520 -6.62 22.05 -24.76
CA ILE A 520 -6.34 20.99 -25.74
C ILE A 520 -6.93 21.36 -27.11
N ILE A 521 -8.18 21.85 -27.14
CA ILE A 521 -8.81 22.33 -28.38
C ILE A 521 -8.05 23.54 -28.94
N GLY A 522 -7.63 24.47 -28.09
CA GLY A 522 -6.85 25.63 -28.51
C GLY A 522 -5.49 25.25 -29.10
N LEU A 523 -4.78 24.31 -28.49
CA LEU A 523 -3.50 23.81 -29.00
C LEU A 523 -3.64 23.02 -30.29
N THR A 524 -4.65 22.16 -30.40
CA THR A 524 -4.93 21.41 -31.63
C THR A 524 -5.35 22.34 -32.77
N VAL A 525 -6.16 23.36 -32.51
CA VAL A 525 -6.50 24.38 -33.52
C VAL A 525 -5.27 25.21 -33.93
N LEU A 526 -4.34 25.49 -33.01
CA LEU A 526 -3.14 26.28 -33.29
C LEU A 526 -2.06 25.47 -34.04
N PHE A 527 -2.00 24.15 -33.85
CA PHE A 527 -1.08 23.24 -34.55
C PHE A 527 -1.67 22.63 -35.84
N CYS A 528 -2.98 22.41 -35.92
CA CYS A 528 -3.64 21.72 -37.03
C CYS A 528 -4.37 22.64 -38.03
N TRP A 529 -4.41 23.98 -37.82
CA TRP A 529 -4.87 24.87 -38.89
C TRP A 529 -3.75 25.17 -39.91
N PRO A 530 -3.99 25.01 -41.22
CA PRO A 530 -2.99 25.29 -42.23
C PRO A 530 -2.78 26.81 -42.32
N LYS A 531 -1.53 27.25 -42.13
CA LYS A 531 -1.14 28.64 -42.41
C LYS A 531 -1.20 28.87 -43.92
N THR A 532 -2.23 29.57 -44.42
CA THR A 532 -2.20 30.13 -45.78
C THR A 532 -1.29 31.34 -45.80
N LEU A 533 -0.07 31.18 -46.29
CA LEU A 533 0.87 32.27 -46.56
C LEU A 533 0.50 32.93 -47.89
N GLY A 534 -0.37 33.94 -47.83
CA GLY A 534 -0.63 34.84 -48.95
C GLY A 534 0.48 35.88 -49.07
N TYR A 535 1.46 35.65 -49.96
CA TYR A 535 2.35 36.69 -50.47
C TYR A 535 1.88 37.11 -51.86
N ASP A 536 1.38 38.34 -51.96
CA ASP A 536 0.99 38.99 -53.21
C ASP A 536 2.23 39.66 -53.84
N TYR A 537 2.72 39.09 -54.95
CA TYR A 537 3.75 39.72 -55.78
C TYR A 537 3.12 40.20 -57.08
N SER A 538 2.86 41.50 -57.16
CA SER A 538 2.50 42.20 -58.40
C SER A 538 3.79 42.54 -59.16
N TYR A 539 4.03 41.90 -60.30
CA TYR A 539 4.95 42.43 -61.32
C TYR A 539 4.24 42.70 -62.64
N LYS A 540 4.48 43.91 -63.16
CA LYS A 540 3.81 44.55 -64.27
C LYS A 540 4.34 44.01 -65.61
N LYS A 541 3.41 43.71 -66.51
CA LYS A 541 3.59 43.19 -67.88
C LYS A 541 4.28 44.22 -68.80
N MET A 542 5.25 43.78 -69.60
CA MET A 542 5.59 44.36 -70.91
C MET A 542 6.21 43.30 -71.85
N ASP A 543 5.38 42.86 -72.79
CA ASP A 543 5.60 42.53 -74.20
C ASP A 543 6.85 41.78 -74.73
N ALA A 544 6.52 40.63 -75.31
CA ALA A 544 6.67 40.27 -76.73
C ALA A 544 7.91 39.51 -77.23
N SER A 545 7.57 38.47 -78.01
CA SER A 545 8.37 37.75 -79.01
C SER A 545 9.35 36.74 -78.41
N ARG A 546 9.66 35.59 -79.00
CA ARG A 546 9.04 34.71 -80.01
C ARG A 546 9.93 33.46 -79.98
N THR A 547 9.32 32.30 -80.13
CA THR A 547 9.88 31.08 -80.76
C THR A 547 11.01 30.27 -80.09
N SER A 548 10.72 28.95 -80.07
CA SER A 548 11.53 27.79 -80.51
C SER A 548 12.59 27.21 -79.57
N ILE A 549 12.40 25.95 -79.15
CA ILE A 549 13.08 24.70 -79.61
C ILE A 549 14.37 24.51 -78.79
N GLU A 550 14.36 23.63 -77.78
CA GLU A 550 14.81 22.21 -77.83
C GLU A 550 16.31 22.05 -78.06
N GLU A 551 16.94 21.25 -77.18
CA GLU A 551 18.16 20.40 -77.30
C GLU A 551 18.83 20.39 -75.91
N GLU A 552 18.77 19.27 -75.17
CA GLU A 552 19.76 18.16 -75.19
C GLU A 552 21.13 18.64 -74.66
N GLN A 553 21.89 17.97 -73.79
CA GLN A 553 21.87 16.70 -73.05
C GLN A 553 23.22 16.67 -72.27
N GLU A 554 23.39 15.72 -71.34
CA GLU A 554 24.70 15.16 -70.89
C GLU A 554 25.59 16.06 -69.98
N GLU A 555 26.28 15.59 -68.94
CA GLU A 555 26.60 14.27 -68.35
C GLU A 555 27.17 14.61 -66.93
N GLU A 556 26.69 14.02 -65.84
CA GLU A 556 27.21 12.82 -65.12
C GLU A 556 28.35 13.06 -64.10
N GLU A 557 28.32 12.20 -63.07
CA GLU A 557 29.28 11.90 -61.97
C GLU A 557 29.22 12.80 -60.70
N GLU A 558 28.57 12.32 -59.61
CA GLU A 558 29.06 11.42 -58.52
C GLU A 558 29.82 12.25 -57.45
N GLU A 559 29.72 12.07 -56.12
CA GLU A 559 29.14 11.08 -55.20
C GLU A 559 29.19 11.67 -53.76
N GLU A 560 28.53 10.99 -52.81
CA GLU A 560 28.70 11.04 -51.33
C GLU A 560 28.26 12.33 -50.56
N GLU A 561 27.69 12.28 -49.35
CA GLU A 561 26.94 11.30 -48.56
C GLU A 561 26.42 12.09 -47.33
N GLU A 562 25.45 11.51 -46.62
CA GLU A 562 25.13 11.72 -45.21
C GLU A 562 24.28 12.91 -44.70
N GLU A 563 23.14 12.46 -44.14
CA GLU A 563 22.50 12.86 -42.89
C GLU A 563 21.74 14.18 -42.76
N GLY A 564 20.41 14.03 -42.70
CA GLY A 564 19.55 14.98 -42.01
C GLY A 564 18.07 14.87 -42.37
N ALA A 565 17.26 14.40 -41.43
CA ALA A 565 15.80 14.51 -41.36
C ALA A 565 14.96 13.40 -42.02
N LEU A 566 15.00 12.25 -41.35
CA LEU A 566 13.80 11.49 -41.01
C LEU A 566 12.72 12.40 -40.36
N LEU A 567 11.46 12.00 -40.50
CA LEU A 567 10.25 12.44 -39.79
C LEU A 567 9.46 13.61 -40.41
N ASN A 568 8.66 13.27 -41.43
CA ASN A 568 7.30 13.78 -41.49
C ASN A 568 6.42 12.90 -42.39
N SER A 569 5.87 11.82 -41.83
CA SER A 569 4.56 11.29 -42.24
C SER A 569 4.13 10.14 -41.33
N SER A 570 3.52 10.48 -40.20
CA SER A 570 2.43 9.70 -39.58
C SER A 570 2.15 10.24 -38.19
N ALA A 571 0.99 10.89 -38.03
CA ALA A 571 0.14 10.80 -36.84
C ALA A 571 -0.98 11.84 -36.94
N CYS A 572 -2.03 11.50 -37.70
CA CYS A 572 -3.37 11.98 -37.39
C CYS A 572 -4.26 10.75 -37.19
N LEU A 573 -4.13 10.12 -36.04
CA LEU A 573 -5.15 9.27 -35.43
C LEU A 573 -5.09 9.55 -33.93
N PHE A 574 -6.02 10.37 -33.45
CA PHE A 574 -6.90 10.14 -32.31
C PHE A 574 -7.98 11.22 -32.27
#